data_AF-A0A6L3N2Y9-F1
#
_entry.id   AF-A0A6L3N2Y9-F1
#
_cell.length_a   1.000
_cell.length_b   1.000
_cell.length_c   1.000
_cell.angle_alpha   90.00
_cell.angle_beta   90.00
_cell.angle_gamma   90.00
#
_symmetry.space_group_name_H-M   'P 1'
#
loop_
_entity.id
_entity.type
_entity.pdbx_description
1 polymer ?
#
loop_
_entity_poly.entity_id
_entity_poly.type
_entity_poly.pdbx_seq_one_letter_code
_entity_poly.pdbx_strand_id
1 'polypeptide(L)'
;MSDLVMFEKERKLSVVGELIEDRIQSHRQDIASGMVGLSRAEIFRRYAYDFETRLRYYVGEDNYYDEVISILACAGYSLSRSDVAFNLSKACKEIGFDRDKKQFKRGRKKHE
;
A
#
# COMPACT_ATOMS: atom_id res chain seq x y z
N MET A 1 -18.21 -24.67 -33.85
CA MET A 1 -17.15 -23.70 -33.47
C MET A 1 -16.13 -24.48 -32.67
N SER A 2 -14.88 -24.56 -33.16
CA SER A 2 -13.90 -25.59 -32.77
C SER A 2 -13.31 -25.36 -31.37
N ASP A 3 -13.27 -26.42 -30.55
CA ASP A 3 -12.72 -26.47 -29.19
C ASP A 3 -11.28 -25.94 -29.08
N LEU A 4 -10.52 -26.00 -30.17
CA LEU A 4 -9.16 -25.43 -30.26
C LEU A 4 -9.13 -23.91 -30.05
N VAL A 5 -10.15 -23.19 -30.52
CA VAL A 5 -10.22 -21.72 -30.42
C VAL A 5 -10.53 -21.29 -28.97
N MET A 6 -11.29 -22.12 -28.23
CA MET A 6 -11.58 -21.87 -26.82
C MET A 6 -10.34 -22.07 -25.96
N PHE A 7 -9.58 -23.13 -26.20
CA PHE A 7 -8.36 -23.45 -25.46
C PHE A 7 -7.25 -22.39 -25.65
N GLU A 8 -7.06 -21.87 -26.86
CA GLU A 8 -6.12 -20.77 -27.11
C GLU A 8 -6.56 -19.44 -26.46
N LYS A 9 -7.87 -19.19 -26.39
CA LYS A 9 -8.42 -17.98 -25.76
C LYS A 9 -8.27 -18.02 -24.25
N GLU A 10 -8.52 -19.17 -23.63
CA GLU A 10 -8.30 -19.40 -22.19
C GLU A 10 -6.83 -19.26 -21.82
N ARG A 11 -5.92 -19.83 -22.62
CA ARG A 11 -4.47 -19.71 -22.38
C ARG A 11 -3.97 -18.27 -22.55
N LYS A 12 -4.48 -17.51 -23.52
CA LYS A 12 -4.13 -16.08 -23.66
C LYS A 12 -4.65 -15.25 -22.49
N LEU A 13 -5.85 -15.55 -21.99
CA LEU A 13 -6.40 -14.88 -20.80
C LEU A 13 -5.59 -15.21 -19.54
N SER A 14 -5.12 -16.46 -19.37
CA SER A 14 -4.28 -16.84 -18.23
C SER A 14 -2.93 -16.13 -18.26
N VAL A 15 -2.26 -16.07 -19.43
CA VAL A 15 -0.98 -15.37 -19.61
C VAL A 15 -1.15 -13.87 -19.36
N VAL A 16 -2.25 -13.26 -19.81
CA VAL A 16 -2.53 -11.85 -19.52
C VAL A 16 -2.78 -11.62 -18.03
N GLY A 17 -3.47 -12.54 -17.35
CA GLY A 17 -3.67 -12.50 -15.89
C GLY A 17 -2.35 -12.56 -15.13
N GLU A 18 -1.50 -13.54 -15.45
CA GLU A 18 -0.17 -13.72 -14.87
C GLU A 18 0.71 -12.47 -15.07
N LEU A 19 0.71 -11.87 -16.27
CA LEU A 19 1.47 -10.63 -16.55
C LEU A 19 0.97 -9.42 -15.74
N ILE A 20 -0.33 -9.35 -15.43
CA ILE A 20 -0.89 -8.28 -14.60
C ILE A 20 -0.52 -8.48 -13.13
N GLU A 21 -0.59 -9.73 -12.64
CA GLU A 21 -0.20 -10.10 -11.28
C GLU A 21 1.29 -9.82 -11.03
N ASP A 22 2.16 -10.23 -11.96
CA ASP A 22 3.60 -9.95 -11.92
C ASP A 22 3.89 -8.44 -11.88
N ARG A 23 3.14 -7.65 -12.67
CA ARG A 23 3.33 -6.19 -12.69
C ARG A 23 2.93 -5.54 -11.36
N ILE A 24 1.87 -6.02 -10.73
CA ILE A 24 1.43 -5.55 -9.41
C ILE A 24 2.47 -5.95 -8.35
N GLN A 25 2.97 -7.18 -8.41
CA GLN A 25 3.97 -7.68 -7.48
C GLN A 25 5.32 -6.95 -7.62
N SER A 26 5.75 -6.66 -8.85
CA SER A 26 6.94 -5.83 -9.12
C SER A 26 6.80 -4.43 -8.51
N HIS A 27 5.63 -3.81 -8.65
CA HIS A 27 5.37 -2.49 -8.07
C HIS A 27 5.45 -2.49 -6.53
N ARG A 28 4.99 -3.56 -5.87
CA ARG A 28 5.14 -3.73 -4.42
C ARG A 28 6.60 -3.85 -4.00
N GLN A 29 7.39 -4.62 -4.75
CA GLN A 29 8.83 -4.78 -4.50
C GLN A 29 9.58 -3.46 -4.66
N ASP A 30 9.23 -2.65 -5.68
CA ASP A 30 9.82 -1.33 -5.89
C ASP A 30 9.56 -0.40 -4.70
N ILE A 31 8.32 -0.35 -4.22
CA ILE A 31 7.97 0.44 -3.02
C ILE A 31 8.69 -0.10 -1.77
N ALA A 32 8.71 -1.43 -1.60
CA ALA A 32 9.35 -2.11 -0.48
C ALA A 32 10.87 -1.91 -0.43
N SER A 33 11.52 -1.78 -1.58
CA SER A 33 12.97 -1.55 -1.68
C SER A 33 13.41 -0.28 -0.93
N GLY A 34 12.58 0.77 -0.96
CA GLY A 34 12.81 2.01 -0.22
C GLY A 34 12.63 1.90 1.30
N MET A 35 12.12 0.78 1.80
CA MET A 35 11.84 0.51 3.22
C MET A 35 12.88 -0.39 3.89
N VAL A 36 13.75 -1.04 3.10
CA VAL A 36 14.77 -1.97 3.60
C VAL A 36 15.77 -1.23 4.51
N GLY A 37 16.01 -1.78 5.70
CA GLY A 37 16.93 -1.21 6.69
C GLY A 37 16.39 -0.02 7.50
N LEU A 38 15.18 0.46 7.22
CA LEU A 38 14.54 1.51 7.99
C LEU A 38 13.86 0.95 9.25
N SER A 39 13.80 1.71 10.33
CA SER A 39 12.97 1.29 11.47
C SER A 39 11.48 1.32 11.11
N ARG A 40 10.65 0.51 11.79
CA ARG A 40 9.19 0.54 11.59
C ARG A 40 8.62 1.95 11.72
N ALA A 41 9.06 2.69 12.75
CA ALA A 41 8.61 4.06 12.98
C ALA A 41 8.99 5.00 11.82
N GLU A 42 10.19 4.84 11.26
CA GLU A 42 10.68 5.60 10.11
C GLU A 42 9.83 5.33 8.86
N ILE A 43 9.52 4.05 8.58
CA ILE A 43 8.69 3.63 7.45
C ILE A 43 7.32 4.30 7.55
N PHE A 44 6.62 4.10 8.67
CA PHE A 44 5.29 4.68 8.83
C PHE A 44 5.32 6.21 8.76
N ARG A 45 6.36 6.88 9.30
CA ARG A 45 6.47 8.34 9.20
C ARG A 45 6.65 8.82 7.76
N ARG A 46 7.54 8.18 6.98
CA ARG A 46 7.86 8.57 5.60
C ARG A 46 6.70 8.26 4.64
N TYR A 47 6.06 7.11 4.80
CA TYR A 47 5.08 6.59 3.83
C TYR A 47 3.62 6.76 4.26
N ALA A 48 3.33 7.27 5.47
CA ALA A 48 1.95 7.45 5.95
C ALA A 48 1.05 8.24 4.99
N TYR A 49 1.56 9.32 4.40
CA TYR A 49 0.79 10.10 3.43
C TYR A 49 0.44 9.28 2.19
N ASP A 50 1.41 8.59 1.61
CA ASP A 50 1.21 7.79 0.40
C ASP A 50 0.30 6.60 0.65
N PHE A 51 0.43 5.92 1.79
CA PHE A 51 -0.48 4.85 2.20
C PHE A 51 -1.92 5.38 2.34
N GLU A 52 -2.11 6.48 3.07
CA GLU A 52 -3.46 6.99 3.37
C GLU A 52 -4.16 7.67 2.19
N THR A 53 -3.41 8.13 1.18
CA THR A 53 -3.95 8.86 0.02
C THR A 53 -3.86 8.06 -1.28
N ARG A 54 -2.66 7.69 -1.72
CA ARG A 54 -2.43 7.04 -3.02
C ARG A 54 -2.82 5.57 -2.99
N LEU A 55 -2.29 4.83 -2.02
CA LEU A 55 -2.53 3.40 -1.93
C LEU A 55 -4.01 3.12 -1.64
N ARG A 56 -4.58 3.75 -0.60
CA ARG A 56 -6.00 3.58 -0.24
C ARG A 56 -6.95 3.93 -1.40
N TYR A 57 -6.66 4.97 -2.18
CA TYR A 57 -7.47 5.32 -3.35
C TYR A 57 -7.43 4.22 -4.43
N TYR A 58 -6.25 3.62 -4.65
CA TYR A 58 -6.05 2.61 -5.69
C TYR A 58 -6.67 1.25 -5.35
N VAL A 59 -6.53 0.78 -4.10
CA VAL A 59 -6.97 -0.58 -3.70
C VAL A 59 -8.35 -0.65 -3.06
N GLY A 60 -8.92 0.49 -2.68
CA GLY A 60 -10.20 0.56 -1.95
C GLY A 60 -10.04 0.27 -0.45
N GLU A 61 -11.08 0.59 0.33
CA GLU A 61 -11.00 0.52 1.80
C GLU A 61 -10.91 -0.91 2.34
N ASP A 62 -11.61 -1.86 1.71
CA ASP A 62 -11.71 -3.25 2.19
C ASP A 62 -10.36 -3.99 2.12
N ASN A 63 -9.53 -3.67 1.12
CA ASN A 63 -8.24 -4.31 0.89
C ASN A 63 -7.05 -3.48 1.38
N TYR A 64 -7.29 -2.26 1.89
CA TYR A 64 -6.24 -1.30 2.21
C TYR A 64 -5.18 -1.85 3.18
N TYR A 65 -5.62 -2.42 4.30
CA TYR A 65 -4.69 -2.91 5.32
C TYR A 65 -3.91 -4.15 4.85
N ASP A 66 -4.53 -5.01 4.05
CA ASP A 66 -3.85 -6.19 3.51
C ASP A 66 -2.78 -5.81 2.51
N GLU A 67 -3.03 -4.78 1.69
CA GLU A 67 -2.06 -4.28 0.74
C GLU A 67 -0.85 -3.66 1.45
N VAL A 68 -1.08 -2.86 2.49
CA VAL A 68 0.00 -2.30 3.32
C VAL A 68 0.82 -3.44 3.96
N ILE A 69 0.16 -4.48 4.49
CA ILE A 69 0.84 -5.66 5.04
C ILE A 69 1.66 -6.38 3.97
N SER A 70 1.12 -6.55 2.76
CA SER A 70 1.83 -7.20 1.65
C SER A 70 3.10 -6.44 1.26
N ILE A 71 3.03 -5.11 1.14
CA ILE A 71 4.20 -4.27 0.85
C ILE A 71 5.24 -4.38 1.98
N LEU A 72 4.80 -4.32 3.23
CA LEU A 72 5.68 -4.44 4.39
C LEU A 72 6.34 -5.83 4.47
N ALA A 73 5.61 -6.89 4.10
CA ALA A 73 6.15 -8.25 4.01
C ALA A 73 7.24 -8.35 2.94
N CYS A 74 7.07 -7.71 1.78
CA CYS A 74 8.12 -7.61 0.76
C CYS A 74 9.39 -6.90 1.27
N ALA A 75 9.24 -5.96 2.21
CA ALA A 75 10.36 -5.28 2.87
C ALA A 75 10.94 -6.05 4.08
N GLY A 76 10.43 -7.25 4.37
CA GLY A 76 10.90 -8.11 5.46
C GLY A 76 10.21 -7.89 6.81
N TYR A 77 9.08 -7.18 6.86
CA TYR A 77 8.32 -6.93 8.09
C TYR A 77 7.06 -7.80 8.15
N SER A 78 6.87 -8.48 9.28
CA SER A 78 5.61 -9.16 9.62
C SER A 78 4.87 -8.34 10.68
N LEU A 79 3.68 -7.83 10.33
CA LEU A 79 2.84 -7.01 11.20
C LEU A 79 1.38 -7.42 11.05
N SER A 80 0.62 -7.36 12.15
CA SER A 80 -0.83 -7.56 12.11
C SER A 80 -1.54 -6.30 11.57
N ARG A 81 -2.80 -6.46 11.15
CA ARG A 81 -3.67 -5.31 10.79
C ARG A 81 -3.75 -4.28 11.92
N SER A 82 -3.84 -4.72 13.17
CA SER A 82 -3.89 -3.85 14.35
C SER A 82 -2.61 -3.04 14.51
N ASP A 83 -1.44 -3.67 14.32
CA ASP A 83 -0.15 -2.97 14.39
C ASP A 83 -0.03 -1.91 13.31
N VAL A 84 -0.42 -2.24 12.07
CA VAL A 84 -0.41 -1.30 10.95
C VAL A 84 -1.33 -0.11 11.24
N ALA A 85 -2.56 -0.36 11.69
CA ALA A 85 -3.51 0.70 12.03
C ALA A 85 -2.99 1.61 13.16
N PHE A 86 -2.39 1.03 14.20
CA PHE A 86 -1.79 1.78 15.30
C PHE A 86 -0.62 2.65 14.84
N ASN A 87 0.34 2.07 14.12
CA ASN A 87 1.53 2.78 13.66
C ASN A 87 1.18 3.88 12.63
N LEU A 88 0.26 3.62 11.70
CA LEU A 88 -0.28 4.63 10.79
C LEU A 88 -0.93 5.78 11.55
N SER A 89 -1.80 5.48 12.52
CA SER A 89 -2.46 6.52 13.31
C SER A 89 -1.46 7.38 14.07
N LYS A 90 -0.40 6.77 14.61
CA LYS A 90 0.67 7.48 15.32
C LYS A 90 1.47 8.35 14.36
N ALA A 91 1.93 7.77 13.24
CA ALA A 91 2.70 8.48 12.22
C ALA A 91 1.94 9.67 11.63
N CYS A 92 0.66 9.50 11.28
CA CYS A 92 -0.18 10.60 10.78
C CYS A 92 -0.29 11.74 11.80
N LYS A 93 -0.43 11.44 13.10
CA LYS A 93 -0.43 12.46 14.15
C LYS A 93 0.93 13.17 14.24
N GLU A 94 2.04 12.43 14.17
CA GLU A 94 3.40 12.99 14.20
C GLU A 94 3.66 13.96 13.04
N ILE A 95 3.26 13.59 11.81
CA ILE A 95 3.46 14.43 10.62
C ILE A 95 2.37 15.49 10.44
N GLY A 96 1.41 15.57 11.36
CA GLY A 96 0.29 16.51 11.29
C GLY A 96 -0.72 16.21 10.17
N PHE A 97 -0.81 14.97 9.69
CA PHE A 97 -1.78 14.53 8.69
C PHE A 97 -3.11 14.08 9.33
N ASP A 98 -4.22 14.65 8.86
CA ASP A 98 -5.57 14.26 9.24
C ASP A 98 -6.04 13.12 8.33
N ARG A 99 -6.21 11.92 8.89
CA ARG A 99 -6.58 10.70 8.15
C ARG A 99 -8.02 10.74 7.64
N ASP A 100 -8.92 11.40 8.37
CA ASP A 100 -10.34 11.44 8.02
C ASP A 100 -10.56 12.44 6.89
N LYS A 101 -9.89 13.60 6.99
CA LYS A 101 -10.00 14.67 5.97
C LYS A 101 -8.97 14.56 4.85
N LYS A 102 -8.06 13.58 4.92
CA LYS A 102 -6.97 13.34 3.96
C LYS A 102 -6.12 14.58 3.65
N GLN A 103 -5.87 15.42 4.66
CA GLN A 103 -5.14 16.68 4.50
C GLN A 103 -4.21 16.93 5.68
N PHE A 104 -3.11 17.66 5.44
CA PHE A 104 -2.30 18.17 6.54
C PHE A 104 -3.09 19.20 7.35
N LYS A 105 -3.06 19.07 8.67
CA LYS A 105 -3.58 20.07 9.57
C LYS A 105 -2.84 21.37 9.28
N ARG A 106 -3.56 22.37 8.74
CA ARG A 106 -3.05 23.74 8.68
C ARG A 106 -2.57 24.08 10.09
N GLY A 107 -1.27 24.36 10.21
CA GLY A 107 -0.63 24.55 11.50
C GLY A 107 -1.50 25.43 12.38
N ARG A 108 -1.72 25.04 13.64
CA ARG A 108 -2.17 26.00 14.64
C ARG A 108 -1.21 27.18 14.50
N LYS A 109 -1.68 28.32 14.00
CA LYS A 109 -1.00 29.59 14.30
C LYS A 109 -0.84 29.56 15.81
N LYS A 110 0.40 29.51 16.30
CA LYS A 110 0.67 29.89 17.68
C LYS A 110 0.14 31.32 17.78
N HIS A 111 -1.01 31.48 18.42
CA HIS A 111 -1.32 32.75 19.05
C HIS A 111 -0.36 32.81 20.25
N GLU A 112 0.82 33.36 20.00
CA GLU A 112 1.53 34.14 21.02
C GLU A 112 0.83 35.50 21.14
#